data_AF-A0A4Q3XHE2-F1
#
_entry.id   AF-A0A4Q3XHE2-F1
#
_cell.length_a   1.000
_cell.length_b   1.000
_cell.length_c   1.000
_cell.angle_alpha   90.00
_cell.angle_beta   90.00
_cell.angle_gamma   90.00
#
_symmetry.space_group_name_H-M   'P 1'
#
loop_
_entity.id
_entity.type
_entity.pdbx_description
1 polymer ?
#
loop_
_entity_poly.entity_id
_entity_poly.type
_entity_poly.pdbx_seq_one_letter_code
_entity_poly.pdbx_strand_id
1 'polypeptide(L)'
;MNIVRGGWTLALLLIACDARAQVDLGPFLKQDLISELKISPTGEYYAITVPQEDRTLLAILRRSDKQLTAKVSGPKHSAIADFWWVNDERLVISMAEKLGSKSEPGLTGELYGV
;
A
#
# COMPACT_ATOMS: atom_id res chain seq x y z
N MET A 1 80.93 -3.72 -13.07
CA MET A 1 81.19 -3.48 -11.63
C MET A 1 80.48 -2.18 -11.24
N ASN A 2 79.66 -2.22 -10.19
CA ASN A 2 78.98 -1.10 -9.50
C ASN A 2 77.63 -0.57 -10.05
N ILE A 3 76.60 -1.38 -9.83
CA ILE A 3 75.33 -1.10 -9.13
C ILE A 3 75.04 0.38 -8.75
N VAL A 4 73.88 0.89 -9.15
CA VAL A 4 73.06 1.79 -8.31
C VAL A 4 71.61 1.33 -8.34
N ARG A 5 71.13 0.99 -7.14
CA ARG A 5 69.79 0.54 -6.78
C ARG A 5 68.91 1.75 -6.48
N GLY A 6 67.60 1.58 -6.62
CA GLY A 6 66.63 2.24 -5.74
C GLY A 6 65.72 3.25 -6.42
N GLY A 7 64.42 2.92 -6.42
CA GLY A 7 63.38 3.86 -6.82
C GLY A 7 61.99 3.23 -6.90
N TRP A 8 61.64 2.31 -6.00
CA TRP A 8 60.26 1.82 -5.86
C TRP A 8 59.74 2.24 -4.49
N THR A 9 59.16 3.43 -4.48
CA THR A 9 58.33 4.03 -3.42
C THR A 9 57.78 5.29 -4.11
N LEU A 10 56.51 5.64 -4.10
CA LEU A 10 55.43 5.42 -3.15
C LEU A 10 54.16 5.95 -3.84
N ALA A 11 53.09 5.16 -3.95
CA ALA A 11 51.74 5.71 -4.14
C ALA A 11 50.69 4.62 -3.83
N LEU A 12 50.81 4.00 -2.66
CA LEU A 12 49.72 3.22 -2.09
C LEU A 12 48.93 4.15 -1.18
N LEU A 13 48.07 4.99 -1.75
CA LEU A 13 47.09 5.74 -0.97
C LEU A 13 45.86 6.01 -1.84
N LEU A 14 44.69 5.89 -1.22
CA LEU A 14 43.35 6.12 -1.74
C LEU A 14 42.65 4.88 -2.35
N ILE A 15 42.51 3.83 -1.54
CA ILE A 15 41.23 3.11 -1.55
C ILE A 15 40.42 3.69 -0.39
N ALA A 16 39.80 4.85 -0.64
CA ALA A 16 38.67 5.26 0.18
C ALA A 16 37.54 4.29 -0.15
N CYS A 17 37.30 3.35 0.75
CA CYS A 17 36.11 2.51 0.68
C CYS A 17 34.91 3.44 0.92
N ASP A 18 34.31 3.94 -0.16
CA ASP A 18 33.01 4.60 -0.13
C ASP A 18 31.98 3.52 0.26
N ALA A 19 31.89 3.23 1.55
CA ALA A 19 30.84 2.41 2.12
C ALA A 19 29.54 3.23 2.13
N ARG A 20 29.00 3.49 0.93
CA ARG A 20 27.65 4.02 0.78
C ARG A 20 26.70 2.87 1.10
N ALA A 21 26.23 2.82 2.34
CA ALA A 21 25.02 2.09 2.67
C ALA A 21 23.89 2.75 1.89
N GLN A 22 23.66 2.29 0.66
CA GLN A 22 22.56 2.73 -0.17
C GLN A 22 21.31 2.17 0.49
N VAL A 23 20.65 3.00 1.29
CA VAL A 23 19.40 2.64 1.97
C VAL A 23 18.39 2.28 0.88
N ASP A 24 17.94 1.03 0.88
CA ASP A 24 16.85 0.61 0.00
C ASP A 24 15.57 1.30 0.47
N LEU A 25 15.14 2.30 -0.30
CA LEU A 25 13.90 3.02 -0.06
C LEU A 25 12.68 2.25 -0.54
N GLY A 26 12.84 1.20 -1.35
CA GLY A 26 11.76 0.41 -1.94
C GLY A 26 10.69 -0.04 -0.94
N PRO A 27 11.04 -0.57 0.24
CA PRO A 27 10.08 -0.95 1.28
C PRO A 27 9.26 0.24 1.83
N PHE A 28 9.83 1.44 1.87
CA PHE A 28 9.20 2.65 2.42
C PHE A 28 8.34 3.39 1.38
N LEU A 29 8.57 3.13 0.09
CA LEU A 29 7.79 3.67 -1.01
C LEU A 29 6.56 2.81 -1.36
N LYS A 30 6.40 1.64 -0.74
CA LYS A 30 5.22 0.79 -0.96
C LYS A 30 3.99 1.46 -0.36
N GLN A 31 2.99 1.70 -1.21
CA GLN A 31 1.68 2.11 -0.76
C GLN A 31 1.01 1.00 0.05
N ASP A 32 0.22 1.38 1.06
CA ASP A 32 -0.55 0.42 1.85
C ASP A 32 -1.45 -0.41 0.93
N LEU A 33 -1.30 -1.73 1.04
CA LEU A 33 -2.05 -2.70 0.23
C LEU A 33 -3.48 -2.89 0.75
N ILE A 34 -3.72 -2.56 2.02
CA ILE A 34 -5.00 -2.65 2.73
C ILE A 34 -5.10 -1.43 3.63
N SER A 35 -6.08 -0.55 3.37
CA SER A 35 -6.25 0.65 4.20
C SER A 35 -7.17 0.42 5.40
N GLU A 36 -8.16 -0.47 5.28
CA GLU A 36 -9.12 -0.76 6.34
C GLU A 36 -9.67 -2.20 6.23
N LEU A 37 -9.92 -2.84 7.36
CA LEU A 37 -10.48 -4.20 7.46
C LEU A 37 -11.53 -4.26 8.57
N LYS A 38 -12.72 -4.77 8.26
CA LYS A 38 -13.74 -5.11 9.27
C LYS A 38 -14.23 -6.55 9.10
N ILE A 39 -14.50 -7.20 10.21
CA ILE A 39 -15.01 -8.57 10.27
C ILE A 39 -16.54 -8.53 10.40
N SER A 40 -17.27 -9.41 9.71
CA SER A 40 -18.71 -9.54 9.89
C SER A 40 -19.06 -9.93 11.34
N PRO A 41 -20.28 -9.64 11.84
CA PRO A 41 -20.69 -9.99 13.20
C PRO A 41 -20.50 -11.47 13.55
N THR A 42 -20.77 -12.36 12.60
CA THR A 42 -20.57 -13.82 12.75
C THR A 42 -19.11 -14.26 12.67
N GLY A 43 -18.24 -13.42 12.10
CA GLY A 43 -16.84 -13.78 11.84
C GLY A 43 -16.61 -14.53 10.53
N GLU A 44 -17.64 -14.75 9.71
CA GLU A 44 -17.52 -15.53 8.48
C GLU A 44 -16.88 -14.77 7.31
N TYR A 45 -16.93 -13.44 7.33
CA TYR A 45 -16.45 -12.59 6.24
C TYR A 45 -15.48 -11.50 6.71
N TYR A 46 -14.53 -11.18 5.83
CA TYR A 46 -13.72 -9.97 5.90
C TYR A 46 -14.19 -8.99 4.83
N ALA A 47 -14.36 -7.72 5.20
CA ALA A 47 -14.51 -6.61 4.26
C ALA A 47 -13.23 -5.76 4.32
N ILE A 48 -12.54 -5.63 3.19
CA ILE A 48 -11.25 -4.93 3.07
C ILE A 48 -11.27 -3.89 1.98
N THR A 49 -10.73 -2.71 2.25
CA THR A 49 -10.49 -1.70 1.22
C THR A 49 -9.15 -1.93 0.54
N VAL A 50 -9.17 -1.97 -0.79
CA VAL A 50 -7.98 -2.17 -1.61
C VAL A 50 -7.79 -0.91 -2.47
N PRO A 51 -6.79 -0.08 -2.14
CA PRO A 51 -6.43 1.07 -2.97
C PRO A 51 -5.98 0.59 -4.36
N GLN A 52 -6.47 1.27 -5.40
CA GLN A 52 -6.00 1.15 -6.78
C GLN A 52 -5.48 2.52 -7.22
N GLU A 53 -4.84 2.54 -8.40
CA GLU A 53 -4.30 3.77 -8.97
C GLU A 53 -5.39 4.85 -9.10
N ASP A 54 -6.56 4.48 -9.63
CA ASP A 54 -7.64 5.41 -9.99
C ASP A 54 -8.84 5.43 -9.04
N ARG A 55 -8.96 4.47 -8.10
CA ARG A 55 -10.08 4.35 -7.16
C ARG A 55 -9.77 3.46 -5.95
N THR A 56 -10.69 3.37 -4.99
CA THR A 56 -10.64 2.37 -3.91
C THR A 56 -11.76 1.32 -4.09
N LEU A 57 -11.42 0.05 -3.96
CA LEU A 57 -12.37 -1.08 -4.02
C LEU A 57 -12.68 -1.58 -2.61
N LEU A 58 -13.88 -2.10 -2.37
CA LEU A 58 -14.18 -2.95 -1.22
C LEU A 58 -14.27 -4.41 -1.69
N ALA A 59 -13.44 -5.27 -1.14
CA ALA A 59 -13.50 -6.71 -1.37
C ALA A 59 -14.08 -7.40 -0.14
N ILE A 60 -15.03 -8.30 -0.35
CA ILE A 60 -15.59 -9.16 0.68
C ILE A 60 -15.05 -10.57 0.46
N LEU A 61 -14.35 -11.10 1.45
CA LEU A 61 -13.71 -12.41 1.41
C LEU A 61 -14.36 -13.32 2.46
N ARG A 62 -14.68 -14.56 2.09
CA ARG A 62 -14.98 -15.58 3.08
C ARG A 62 -13.70 -15.89 3.87
N ARG A 63 -13.80 -15.92 5.20
CA ARG A 63 -12.65 -16.06 6.08
C ARG A 63 -11.99 -17.45 6.02
N SER A 64 -12.76 -18.51 5.81
CA SER A 64 -12.28 -19.90 5.86
C SER A 64 -11.30 -20.25 4.74
N ASP A 65 -11.54 -19.75 3.54
CA ASP A 65 -10.81 -20.10 2.31
C ASP A 65 -10.28 -18.87 1.56
N LYS A 66 -10.57 -17.65 2.06
CA LYS A 66 -10.25 -16.37 1.43
C LYS A 66 -10.88 -16.20 0.04
N GLN A 67 -11.95 -16.94 -0.25
CA GLN A 67 -12.69 -16.78 -1.50
C GLN A 67 -13.30 -15.38 -1.58
N LEU A 68 -13.10 -14.69 -2.70
CA LEU A 68 -13.79 -13.44 -3.00
C LEU A 68 -15.27 -13.71 -3.24
N THR A 69 -16.12 -13.27 -2.32
CA THR A 69 -17.56 -13.46 -2.37
C THR A 69 -18.28 -12.25 -2.96
N ALA A 70 -17.76 -11.05 -2.76
CA ALA A 70 -18.27 -9.85 -3.39
C ALA A 70 -17.18 -8.78 -3.58
N LYS A 71 -17.44 -7.85 -4.50
CA LYS A 71 -16.59 -6.69 -4.77
C LYS A 71 -17.46 -5.48 -5.07
N VAL A 72 -17.19 -4.36 -4.41
CA VAL A 72 -17.88 -3.09 -4.61
C VAL A 72 -16.87 -2.03 -5.03
N SER A 73 -17.25 -1.20 -6.00
CA SER A 73 -16.42 -0.11 -6.50
C SER A 73 -17.27 1.00 -7.09
N GLY A 74 -16.86 2.24 -6.84
CA GLY A 74 -17.42 3.39 -7.54
C GLY A 74 -16.80 3.63 -8.93
N PRO A 75 -17.21 4.73 -9.59
CA PRO A 75 -16.63 5.16 -10.86
C PRO A 75 -15.15 5.57 -10.71
N LYS A 76 -14.51 5.95 -11.82
CA LYS A 76 -13.13 6.46 -11.78
C LYS A 76 -13.05 7.67 -10.84
N HIS A 77 -11.94 7.80 -10.11
CA HIS A 77 -11.72 8.84 -9.10
C HIS A 77 -12.61 8.75 -7.85
N SER A 78 -13.29 7.63 -7.61
CA SER A 78 -13.98 7.39 -6.34
C SER A 78 -13.08 6.74 -5.29
N ALA A 79 -13.35 7.02 -4.02
CA ALA A 79 -12.80 6.33 -2.86
C ALA A 79 -13.94 5.80 -1.98
N ILE A 80 -13.58 4.94 -1.04
CA ILE A 80 -14.47 4.49 0.03
C ILE A 80 -14.01 5.23 1.29
N ALA A 81 -14.93 5.97 1.90
CA ALA A 81 -14.66 6.75 3.10
C ALA A 81 -14.76 5.88 4.36
N ASP A 82 -15.81 5.07 4.44
CA ASP A 82 -16.07 4.15 5.55
C ASP A 82 -17.10 3.09 5.10
N PHE A 83 -17.28 2.04 5.89
CA PHE A 83 -18.26 0.98 5.67
C PHE A 83 -18.64 0.29 6.98
N TRP A 84 -19.87 -0.20 7.08
CA TRP A 84 -20.37 -0.88 8.29
C TRP A 84 -21.20 -2.10 7.94
N TRP A 85 -20.99 -3.19 8.69
CA TRP A 85 -21.90 -4.33 8.66
C TRP A 85 -23.21 -3.92 9.32
N VAL A 86 -24.31 -4.03 8.57
CA VAL A 86 -25.66 -3.77 9.10
C VAL A 86 -26.35 -5.07 9.54
N ASN A 87 -25.84 -6.20 9.08
CA ASN A 87 -26.15 -7.54 9.58
C ASN A 87 -24.99 -8.50 9.23
N ASP A 88 -25.23 -9.80 9.30
CA ASP A 88 -24.21 -10.85 9.10
C ASP A 88 -23.62 -10.89 7.68
N GLU A 89 -24.35 -10.37 6.68
CA GLU A 89 -24.03 -10.52 5.25
C GLU A 89 -24.05 -9.20 4.46
N ARG A 90 -24.60 -8.11 5.03
CA ARG A 90 -24.82 -6.83 4.33
C ARG A 90 -23.99 -5.70 4.87
N LEU A 91 -23.57 -4.83 3.96
CA LEU A 91 -22.77 -3.65 4.24
C LEU A 91 -23.51 -2.39 3.82
N VAL A 92 -23.33 -1.32 4.59
CA VAL A 92 -23.53 0.05 4.15
C VAL A 92 -22.17 0.67 3.90
N ILE A 93 -22.02 1.34 2.76
CA ILE A 93 -20.75 1.89 2.28
C ILE A 93 -20.93 3.40 2.09
N SER A 94 -20.03 4.19 2.69
CA SER A 94 -19.92 5.62 2.45
C SER A 94 -18.89 5.88 1.36
N MET A 95 -19.32 6.53 0.27
CA MET A 95 -18.43 6.89 -0.82
C MET A 95 -17.76 8.25 -0.59
N ALA A 96 -16.64 8.44 -1.26
CA ALA A 96 -15.93 9.70 -1.35
C ALA A 96 -15.29 9.88 -2.72
N GLU A 97 -14.76 11.07 -2.99
CA GLU A 97 -14.00 11.36 -4.20
C GLU A 97 -12.50 11.52 -3.90
N LYS A 98 -11.67 10.91 -4.75
CA LYS A 98 -10.21 11.04 -4.74
C LYS A 98 -9.82 12.31 -5.52
N LEU A 99 -9.73 13.43 -4.82
CA LEU A 99 -9.33 14.72 -5.39
C LEU A 99 -7.80 14.82 -5.52
N GLY A 100 -7.24 14.28 -6.61
CA GLY A 100 -5.86 14.55 -7.03
C GLY A 100 -4.79 14.27 -5.96
N SER A 101 -3.97 15.28 -5.64
CA SER A 101 -2.87 15.20 -4.67
C SER A 101 -3.30 15.25 -3.20
N LYS A 102 -4.61 15.34 -2.92
CA LYS A 102 -5.12 15.36 -1.55
C LYS A 102 -5.10 13.96 -0.97
N SER A 103 -4.43 13.82 0.19
CA SER A 103 -4.31 12.54 0.91
C SER A 103 -5.65 12.03 1.43
N GLU A 104 -6.57 12.93 1.76
CA GLU A 104 -7.89 12.60 2.32
C GLU A 104 -9.00 12.77 1.27
N PRO A 105 -9.82 11.73 1.03
CA PRO A 105 -10.98 11.81 0.15
C PRO A 105 -12.01 12.84 0.61
N GLY A 106 -12.64 13.54 -0.32
CA GLY A 106 -13.79 14.40 -0.01
C GLY A 106 -15.05 13.55 0.15
N LEU A 107 -15.73 13.64 1.30
CA LEU A 107 -17.00 12.94 1.54
C LEU A 107 -18.07 13.45 0.56
N THR A 108 -18.70 12.55 -0.20
CA THR A 108 -19.81 12.92 -1.11
C THR A 108 -21.18 12.85 -0.45
N GLY A 109 -21.28 12.15 0.70
CA GLY A 109 -22.55 11.92 1.39
C GLY A 109 -23.41 10.81 0.79
N GLU A 110 -22.89 10.08 -0.19
CA GLU A 110 -23.59 8.96 -0.83
C GLU A 110 -23.44 7.67 -0.01
N LEU A 111 -24.56 6.98 0.23
CA LEU A 111 -24.63 5.70 0.95
C LEU A 111 -25.18 4.60 0.04
N TYR A 112 -24.49 3.46 -0.01
CA TYR A 112 -24.88 2.30 -0.80
C TYR A 112 -25.06 1.07 0.09
N GLY A 113 -26.12 0.28 -0.15
CA GLY A 113 -26.36 -1.01 0.50
C GLY A 113 -26.06 -2.16 -0.44
N VAL A 114 -25.30 -3.15 0.03
CA VAL A 114 -24.92 -4.36 -0.72
C VAL A 114 -25.15 -5.59 0.14
#